data_AF-A0A537IHM9-F1
#
_entry.id   AF-A0A537IHM9-F1
#
_cell.length_a   1.000
_cell.length_b   1.000
_cell.length_c   1.000
_cell.angle_alpha   90.00
_cell.angle_beta   90.00
_cell.angle_gamma   90.00
#
_symmetry.space_group_name_H-M   'P 1'
#
loop_
_entity.id
_entity.type
_entity.pdbx_description
1 polymer ?
#
loop_
_entity_poly.entity_id
_entity_poly.type
_entity_poly.pdbx_seq_one_letter_code
_entity_poly.pdbx_strand_id
1 'polypeptide(L)'
;MQTDQTGTKWIDRLYDYKVISLSYDTLRLINNYRFNYRPANWEDTLFLVNIEKLKEPVTDFRFLKLDFSSPWSGTKQVTIDSSGKVTFIDDPIPYSINHPNADKNAKPKNMKGQLTPNEFANFKNLLSKSLPSRLPIRRGCPIDGASSDFDITIGTKRIKSIGCDLSWTHAFFLNYIYGIDQNKGLIKKTN
;
A
#
# COMPACT_ATOMS: atom_id res chain seq x y z
N MET A 1 15.03 -6.39 14.00
CA MET A 1 13.58 -6.60 14.22
C MET A 1 13.41 -7.33 15.54
N GLN A 2 12.76 -6.73 16.54
CA GLN A 2 12.59 -7.37 17.85
C GLN A 2 11.63 -8.56 17.74
N THR A 3 11.99 -9.65 18.40
CA THR A 3 11.14 -10.80 18.71
C THR A 3 10.66 -10.65 20.15
N ASP A 4 9.54 -11.27 20.50
CA ASP A 4 9.08 -11.33 21.89
C ASP A 4 9.89 -12.39 22.70
N GLN A 5 9.54 -12.56 23.98
CA GLN A 5 10.14 -13.56 24.89
C GLN A 5 9.98 -15.01 24.43
N THR A 6 9.14 -15.27 23.42
CA THR A 6 8.96 -16.59 22.80
C THR A 6 9.70 -16.73 21.46
N GLY A 7 10.49 -15.72 21.07
CA GLY A 7 11.21 -15.68 19.79
C GLY A 7 10.33 -15.39 18.58
N THR A 8 9.05 -15.06 18.78
CA THR A 8 8.11 -14.77 17.69
C THR A 8 8.23 -13.30 17.29
N LYS A 9 8.26 -13.00 15.99
CA LYS A 9 8.30 -11.61 15.52
C LYS A 9 6.94 -10.96 15.82
N TRP A 10 6.95 -9.74 16.34
CA TRP A 10 5.72 -9.00 16.68
C TRP A 10 4.75 -8.86 15.51
N ILE A 11 5.30 -8.82 14.28
CA ILE A 11 4.54 -8.80 13.02
C ILE A 11 3.60 -10.02 12.92
N ASP A 12 3.98 -11.19 13.46
CA ASP A 12 3.19 -12.42 13.41
C ASP A 12 2.05 -12.44 14.45
N ARG A 13 1.98 -11.46 15.36
CA ARG A 13 0.91 -11.33 16.37
C ARG A 13 -0.25 -10.42 15.95
N LEU A 14 -0.03 -9.48 15.04
CA LEU A 14 -0.97 -8.40 14.72
C LEU A 14 -1.94 -8.71 13.58
N TYR A 15 -1.74 -9.84 12.89
CA TYR A 15 -2.59 -10.24 11.76
C TYR A 15 -3.43 -11.44 12.16
N ASP A 16 -4.73 -11.23 12.38
CA ASP A 16 -5.69 -12.33 12.56
C ASP A 16 -6.03 -13.04 11.23
N TYR A 17 -5.18 -12.92 10.21
CA TYR A 17 -5.19 -13.82 9.07
C TYR A 17 -3.76 -14.10 8.56
N LYS A 18 -3.44 -15.36 8.30
CA LYS A 18 -2.24 -15.81 7.58
C LYS A 18 -2.59 -15.94 6.10
N VAL A 19 -1.99 -15.10 5.25
CA VAL A 19 -2.01 -15.30 3.80
C VAL A 19 -1.19 -16.56 3.50
N ILE A 20 -1.84 -17.61 3.00
CA ILE A 20 -1.16 -18.89 2.75
C ILE A 20 -0.55 -18.91 1.36
N SER A 21 -1.22 -18.28 0.40
CA SER A 21 -0.80 -18.25 -0.99
C SER A 21 -1.37 -17.03 -1.70
N LEU A 22 -0.51 -16.34 -2.45
CA LEU A 22 -0.86 -15.37 -3.47
C LEU A 22 -0.55 -16.02 -4.82
N SER A 23 -1.57 -16.31 -5.62
CA SER A 23 -1.39 -16.58 -7.05
C SER A 23 -2.03 -15.46 -7.87
N TYR A 24 -1.73 -15.39 -9.16
CA TYR A 24 -2.26 -14.36 -10.06
C TYR A 24 -3.81 -14.27 -10.03
N ASP A 25 -4.49 -15.36 -9.63
CA ASP A 25 -5.95 -15.50 -9.71
C ASP A 25 -6.63 -15.85 -8.38
N THR A 26 -5.91 -16.00 -7.26
CA THR A 26 -6.54 -16.34 -5.98
C THR A 26 -5.86 -15.69 -4.79
N LEU A 27 -6.69 -15.16 -3.89
CA LEU A 27 -6.32 -14.83 -2.53
C LEU A 27 -6.81 -15.94 -1.60
N ARG A 28 -5.90 -16.57 -0.86
CA ARG A 28 -6.23 -17.54 0.20
C ARG A 28 -5.89 -16.95 1.58
N LEU A 29 -6.92 -16.70 2.38
CA LEU A 29 -6.79 -16.22 3.76
C LEU A 29 -7.10 -17.39 4.71
N ILE A 30 -6.21 -17.67 5.67
CA ILE A 30 -6.54 -18.42 6.89
C ILE A 30 -6.73 -17.39 7.98
N ASN A 31 -7.81 -17.46 8.75
CA ASN A 31 -7.93 -16.65 9.97
C ASN A 31 -7.06 -17.25 11.08
N ASN A 32 -6.40 -16.40 11.86
CA ASN A 32 -5.47 -16.82 12.92
C ASN A 32 -5.89 -16.27 14.29
N TYR A 33 -7.18 -16.35 14.65
CA TYR A 33 -7.64 -16.04 16.00
C TYR A 33 -6.81 -16.80 17.04
N ARG A 34 -6.05 -16.05 17.83
CA ARG A 34 -5.20 -16.58 18.91
C ARG A 34 -5.96 -17.06 20.15
N PHE A 35 -7.29 -16.95 20.17
CA PHE A 35 -8.11 -17.20 21.36
C PHE A 35 -9.18 -18.29 21.15
N ASN A 36 -8.84 -19.48 20.63
CA ASN A 36 -9.62 -20.74 20.64
C ASN A 36 -11.17 -20.68 20.46
N TYR A 37 -11.74 -19.60 19.97
CA TYR A 37 -13.16 -19.38 19.86
C TYR A 37 -13.52 -19.44 18.39
N ARG A 38 -14.04 -20.59 17.97
CA ARG A 38 -14.61 -20.81 16.64
C ARG A 38 -16.12 -20.90 16.80
N PRO A 39 -16.93 -19.98 16.23
CA PRO A 39 -18.38 -20.14 16.21
C PRO A 39 -18.78 -21.41 15.44
N ALA A 40 -19.92 -22.02 15.78
CA ALA A 40 -20.31 -23.33 15.26
C ALA A 40 -20.54 -23.38 13.73
N ASN A 41 -20.72 -22.23 13.08
CA ASN A 41 -20.90 -22.07 11.63
C ASN A 41 -19.63 -21.55 10.93
N TRP A 42 -18.47 -21.83 11.49
CA TRP A 42 -17.18 -21.38 10.97
C TRP A 42 -16.76 -22.17 9.72
N GLU A 43 -16.74 -21.50 8.56
CA GLU A 43 -16.09 -22.02 7.34
C GLU A 43 -14.62 -21.57 7.33
N ASP A 44 -13.71 -22.51 7.60
CA ASP A 44 -12.26 -22.32 7.76
C ASP A 44 -11.52 -21.83 6.49
N THR A 45 -12.22 -21.54 5.39
CA THR A 45 -11.58 -21.03 4.18
C THR A 45 -12.57 -20.25 3.30
N LEU A 46 -12.48 -18.92 3.32
CA LEU A 46 -13.02 -18.12 2.23
C LEU A 46 -12.10 -18.30 1.02
N PHE A 47 -12.45 -19.25 0.15
CA PHE A 47 -11.98 -19.23 -1.23
C PHE A 47 -12.90 -18.32 -2.06
N LEU A 48 -12.33 -17.81 -3.15
CA LEU A 48 -13.00 -17.23 -4.33
C LEU A 48 -13.06 -15.71 -4.37
N VAL A 49 -11.95 -15.12 -4.86
CA VAL A 49 -12.02 -13.97 -5.75
C VAL A 49 -10.87 -14.07 -6.74
N ASN A 50 -11.19 -14.30 -8.02
CA ASN A 50 -10.24 -13.93 -9.08
C ASN A 50 -10.24 -12.40 -9.16
N ILE A 51 -9.15 -11.78 -8.71
CA ILE A 51 -8.98 -10.32 -8.69
C ILE A 51 -9.12 -9.74 -10.11
N GLU A 52 -8.71 -10.47 -11.15
CA GLU A 52 -8.92 -10.08 -12.54
C GLU A 52 -10.40 -9.95 -12.88
N LYS A 53 -11.26 -10.80 -12.32
CA LYS A 53 -12.72 -10.75 -12.50
C LYS A 53 -13.40 -9.65 -11.67
N LEU A 54 -12.72 -9.10 -10.67
CA LEU A 54 -13.25 -8.03 -9.80
C LEU A 54 -12.59 -6.66 -10.04
N LYS A 55 -11.78 -6.53 -11.09
CA LYS A 55 -11.21 -5.24 -11.48
C LYS A 55 -12.32 -4.22 -11.70
N GLU A 56 -12.14 -3.05 -11.11
CA GLU A 56 -13.02 -1.92 -11.36
C GLU A 56 -12.52 -1.11 -12.57
N PRO A 57 -13.43 -0.54 -13.39
CA PRO A 57 -13.01 0.29 -14.51
C PRO A 57 -12.29 1.54 -14.03
N VAL A 58 -11.13 1.82 -14.65
CA VAL A 58 -10.28 3.00 -14.37
C VAL A 58 -10.01 3.83 -15.63
N THR A 59 -10.83 3.67 -16.66
CA THR A 59 -10.69 4.40 -17.93
C THR A 59 -10.72 5.91 -17.73
N ASP A 60 -11.54 6.39 -16.80
CA ASP A 60 -11.68 7.82 -16.46
C ASP A 60 -10.79 8.23 -15.27
N PHE A 61 -9.66 7.55 -15.07
CA PHE A 61 -8.70 7.93 -14.05
C PHE A 61 -8.26 9.40 -14.21
N ARG A 62 -8.38 10.18 -13.15
CA ARG A 62 -8.02 11.61 -13.14
C ARG A 62 -6.77 11.89 -12.33
N PHE A 63 -6.69 11.29 -11.16
CA PHE A 63 -5.74 11.71 -10.15
C PHE A 63 -5.57 10.66 -9.06
N LEU A 64 -4.34 10.54 -8.57
CA LEU A 64 -4.00 9.80 -7.36
C LEU A 64 -3.02 10.60 -6.53
N LYS A 65 -3.29 10.71 -5.23
CA LYS A 65 -2.33 11.16 -4.22
C LYS A 65 -2.17 10.09 -3.15
N LEU A 66 -0.92 9.82 -2.80
CA LEU A 66 -0.53 9.08 -1.61
C LEU A 66 0.25 10.03 -0.70
N ASP A 67 -0.21 10.21 0.54
CA ASP A 67 0.56 10.82 1.62
C ASP A 67 0.93 9.74 2.63
N PHE A 68 2.20 9.41 2.74
CA PHE A 68 2.73 8.45 3.71
C PHE A 68 3.52 9.19 4.79
N SER A 69 3.35 8.79 6.04
CA SER A 69 4.10 9.32 7.18
C SER A 69 4.49 8.19 8.12
N SER A 70 5.75 8.21 8.57
CA SER A 70 6.26 7.27 9.56
C SER A 70 7.22 7.98 10.53
N PRO A 71 7.10 7.71 11.84
CA PRO A 71 8.07 8.17 12.85
C PRO A 71 9.50 7.63 12.66
N TRP A 72 9.72 6.72 11.70
CA TRP A 72 11.01 6.08 11.46
C TRP A 72 11.67 6.49 10.14
N SER A 73 10.86 6.79 9.12
CA SER A 73 11.36 7.09 7.78
C SER A 73 10.99 8.49 7.27
N GLY A 74 10.18 9.25 8.01
CA GLY A 74 9.69 10.56 7.59
C GLY A 74 8.46 10.49 6.69
N THR A 75 8.31 11.48 5.81
CA THR A 75 7.12 11.63 4.98
C THR A 75 7.43 11.42 3.50
N LYS A 76 6.51 10.74 2.81
CA LYS A 76 6.55 10.60 1.35
C LYS A 76 5.23 11.03 0.75
N GLN A 77 5.28 11.85 -0.29
CA GLN A 77 4.12 12.23 -1.08
C GLN A 77 4.32 11.81 -2.53
N VAL A 78 3.36 11.08 -3.05
CA VAL A 78 3.34 10.66 -4.46
C VAL A 78 2.06 11.13 -5.10
N THR A 79 2.17 11.85 -6.22
CA THR A 79 1.04 12.30 -7.02
C THR A 79 1.18 11.79 -8.43
N ILE A 80 0.11 11.20 -8.98
CA ILE A 80 0.03 10.72 -10.36
C ILE A 80 -1.22 11.29 -11.01
N ASP A 81 -1.07 11.97 -12.15
CA ASP A 81 -2.20 12.54 -12.88
C ASP A 81 -2.71 11.64 -14.03
N SER A 82 -3.83 12.03 -14.63
CA SER A 82 -4.47 11.34 -15.77
C SER A 82 -3.57 11.08 -16.98
N SER A 83 -2.46 11.83 -17.12
CA SER A 83 -1.50 11.65 -18.20
C SER A 83 -0.32 10.76 -17.80
N GLY A 84 -0.23 10.32 -16.54
CA GLY A 84 0.87 9.54 -16.00
C GLY A 84 2.05 10.39 -15.52
N LYS A 85 1.90 11.72 -15.38
CA LYS A 85 2.93 12.55 -14.75
C LYS A 85 3.00 12.21 -13.28
N VAL A 86 4.22 12.06 -12.78
CA VAL A 86 4.51 11.72 -11.39
C VAL A 86 5.21 12.90 -10.74
N THR A 87 4.74 13.30 -9.57
CA THR A 87 5.49 14.13 -8.61
C THR A 87 5.74 13.29 -7.37
N PHE A 88 7.00 13.22 -6.96
CA PHE A 88 7.45 12.46 -5.80
C PHE A 88 8.24 13.38 -4.88
N ILE A 89 7.83 13.47 -3.63
CA ILE A 89 8.47 14.24 -2.57
C ILE A 89 8.76 13.28 -1.43
N ASP A 90 10.01 13.21 -0.99
CA ASP A 90 10.47 12.36 0.11
C ASP A 90 11.26 13.24 1.06
N ASP A 91 10.72 13.41 2.27
CA ASP A 91 11.30 14.20 3.35
C ASP A 91 11.64 13.23 4.49
N PRO A 92 12.86 12.68 4.48
CA PRO A 92 13.26 11.69 5.47
C PRO A 92 13.43 12.32 6.86
N ILE A 93 13.27 11.52 7.91
CA ILE A 93 13.62 11.96 9.26
C ILE A 93 15.13 12.24 9.32
N PRO A 94 15.55 13.43 9.79
CA PRO A 94 16.95 13.73 9.94
C PRO A 94 17.56 12.89 11.06
N TYR A 95 18.76 12.38 10.82
CA TYR A 95 19.55 11.78 11.88
C TYR A 95 19.77 12.79 13.02
N SER A 96 19.47 12.36 14.24
CA SER A 96 19.67 13.14 15.46
C SER A 96 19.85 12.22 16.67
N ILE A 97 20.25 12.78 17.81
CA ILE A 97 20.36 12.03 19.08
C ILE A 97 19.02 11.38 19.46
N ASN A 98 17.90 12.02 19.13
CA ASN A 98 16.55 11.52 19.38
C ASN A 98 16.06 10.50 18.33
N HIS A 99 16.75 10.41 17.19
CA HIS A 99 16.46 9.48 16.10
C HIS A 99 17.76 8.79 15.61
N PRO A 100 18.43 7.98 16.46
CA PRO A 100 19.74 7.41 16.14
C PRO A 100 19.69 6.35 15.02
N ASN A 101 18.50 5.80 14.74
CA ASN A 101 18.28 4.80 13.69
C ASN A 101 17.99 5.40 12.31
N ALA A 102 17.82 6.73 12.22
CA ALA A 102 17.58 7.40 10.94
C ALA A 102 18.85 7.36 10.09
N ASP A 103 18.68 7.24 8.76
CA ASP A 103 19.80 7.23 7.83
C ASP A 103 20.52 8.59 7.82
N LYS A 104 21.79 8.59 8.22
CA LYS A 104 22.67 9.77 8.29
C LYS A 104 22.84 10.46 6.94
N ASN A 105 22.66 9.73 5.84
CA ASN A 105 22.88 10.21 4.49
C ASN A 105 21.57 10.55 3.76
N ALA A 106 20.42 10.27 4.38
CA ALA A 106 19.14 10.58 3.78
C ALA A 106 18.96 12.10 3.67
N LYS A 107 18.62 12.55 2.46
CA LYS A 107 18.35 13.95 2.15
C LYS A 107 16.97 14.08 1.54
N PRO A 108 16.28 15.21 1.76
CA PRO A 108 15.06 15.52 1.06
C PRO A 108 15.24 15.37 -0.45
N LYS A 109 14.26 14.75 -1.09
CA LYS A 109 14.28 14.46 -2.52
C LYS A 109 12.95 14.88 -3.13
N ASN A 110 13.03 15.72 -4.15
CA ASN A 110 11.90 16.08 -5.00
C ASN A 110 12.20 15.65 -6.43
N MET A 111 11.30 14.87 -7.02
CA MET A 111 11.41 14.38 -8.37
C MET A 111 10.10 14.62 -9.11
N LYS A 112 10.23 15.08 -10.36
CA LYS A 112 9.15 15.05 -11.34
C LYS A 112 9.51 14.08 -12.45
N GLY A 113 8.51 13.40 -12.98
CA GLY A 113 8.72 12.46 -14.07
C GLY A 113 7.43 12.13 -14.80
N GLN A 114 7.55 11.22 -15.75
CA GLN A 114 6.46 10.74 -16.58
C GLN A 114 6.57 9.22 -16.70
N LEU A 115 5.49 8.51 -16.37
CA LEU A 115 5.41 7.08 -16.66
C LEU A 115 5.38 6.89 -18.18
N THR A 116 6.18 5.94 -18.66
CA THR A 116 6.06 5.46 -20.05
C THR A 116 4.64 4.95 -20.31
N PRO A 117 4.19 4.90 -21.58
CA PRO A 117 2.86 4.38 -21.90
C PRO A 117 2.58 2.99 -21.33
N ASN A 118 3.57 2.09 -21.42
CA ASN A 118 3.48 0.74 -20.88
C ASN A 118 3.37 0.74 -19.35
N GLU A 119 4.18 1.55 -18.66
CA GLU A 119 4.13 1.63 -17.20
C GLU A 119 2.84 2.30 -16.71
N PHE A 120 2.32 3.28 -17.45
CA PHE A 120 1.04 3.90 -17.12
C PHE A 120 -0.13 2.93 -17.33
N ALA A 121 -0.08 2.08 -18.35
CA ALA A 121 -1.04 0.98 -18.51
C ALA A 121 -0.96 -0.02 -17.35
N ASN A 122 0.26 -0.39 -16.93
CA ASN A 122 0.49 -1.24 -15.77
C ASN A 122 -0.05 -0.61 -14.47
N PHE A 123 0.23 0.67 -14.24
CA PHE A 123 -0.33 1.46 -13.13
C PHE A 123 -1.86 1.39 -13.11
N LYS A 124 -2.53 1.67 -14.23
CA LYS A 124 -4.00 1.59 -14.31
C LYS A 124 -4.50 0.18 -14.04
N ASN A 125 -3.81 -0.84 -14.53
CA ASN A 125 -4.13 -2.23 -14.25
C ASN A 125 -3.96 -2.60 -12.77
N LEU A 126 -2.94 -2.09 -12.09
CA LEU A 126 -2.78 -2.29 -10.65
C LEU A 126 -3.84 -1.51 -9.86
N LEU A 127 -4.17 -0.30 -10.29
CA LEU A 127 -5.22 0.51 -9.69
C LEU A 127 -6.58 -0.19 -9.76
N SER A 128 -6.96 -0.73 -10.93
CA SER A 128 -8.25 -1.44 -11.08
C SER A 128 -8.39 -2.65 -10.16
N LYS A 129 -7.27 -3.35 -9.88
CA LYS A 129 -7.20 -4.47 -8.91
C LYS A 129 -7.18 -4.01 -7.46
N SER A 130 -6.90 -2.74 -7.21
CA SER A 130 -6.77 -2.16 -5.87
C SER A 130 -8.05 -1.46 -5.40
N LEU A 131 -9.03 -1.35 -6.28
CA LEU A 131 -10.36 -0.79 -6.01
C LEU A 131 -11.51 -1.79 -5.78
N PRO A 132 -11.37 -3.14 -5.76
CA PRO A 132 -12.50 -4.04 -5.57
C PRO A 132 -13.34 -3.73 -4.32
N SER A 133 -14.50 -3.13 -4.52
CA SER A 133 -15.50 -2.79 -3.49
C SER A 133 -16.06 -4.00 -2.72
N ARG A 134 -15.80 -5.22 -3.21
CA ARG A 134 -16.35 -6.48 -2.69
C ARG A 134 -15.39 -7.26 -1.79
N LEU A 135 -14.16 -6.80 -1.60
CA LEU A 135 -13.21 -7.43 -0.68
C LEU A 135 -13.33 -6.77 0.70
N PRO A 136 -13.95 -7.43 1.69
CA PRO A 136 -14.08 -6.85 3.02
C PRO A 136 -12.72 -6.89 3.74
N ILE A 137 -12.57 -5.95 4.69
CA ILE A 137 -11.56 -5.86 5.76
C ILE A 137 -10.39 -4.87 5.49
N ARG A 138 -10.09 -4.08 6.53
CA ARG A 138 -8.95 -3.15 6.62
C ARG A 138 -7.74 -3.87 7.22
N ARG A 139 -6.54 -3.64 6.67
CA ARG A 139 -5.26 -3.99 7.28
C ARG A 139 -5.14 -3.19 8.58
N GLY A 140 -4.92 -3.86 9.71
CA GLY A 140 -4.71 -3.18 10.98
C GLY A 140 -3.45 -2.31 10.98
N CYS A 141 -3.52 -1.19 11.70
CA CYS A 141 -2.41 -0.28 11.93
C CYS A 141 -1.15 -0.99 12.44
N PRO A 142 0.03 -0.74 11.84
CA PRO A 142 1.29 -1.17 12.44
C PRO A 142 1.55 -0.42 13.75
N ILE A 143 2.11 -1.10 14.75
CA ILE A 143 2.48 -0.50 16.06
C ILE A 143 3.52 0.62 15.91
N ASP A 144 4.22 0.65 14.78
CA ASP A 144 5.30 1.60 14.49
C ASP A 144 4.80 3.04 14.22
N GLY A 145 3.48 3.27 14.19
CA GLY A 145 2.88 4.59 14.01
C GLY A 145 2.88 5.09 12.56
N ALA A 146 3.19 4.23 11.59
CA ALA A 146 3.10 4.60 10.18
C ALA A 146 1.64 4.76 9.72
N SER A 147 1.39 5.77 8.89
CA SER A 147 0.08 6.07 8.30
C SER A 147 0.21 6.35 6.80
N SER A 148 -0.88 6.12 6.08
CA SER A 148 -0.93 6.28 4.63
C SER A 148 -2.31 6.71 4.18
N ASP A 149 -2.37 7.87 3.55
CA ASP A 149 -3.60 8.46 3.05
C ASP A 149 -3.63 8.39 1.53
N PHE A 150 -4.60 7.65 0.99
CA PHE A 150 -4.91 7.65 -0.44
C PHE A 150 -6.07 8.60 -0.73
N ASP A 151 -5.91 9.41 -1.78
CA ASP A 151 -6.97 10.19 -2.40
C ASP A 151 -6.97 9.92 -3.91
N ILE A 152 -8.00 9.22 -4.38
CA ILE A 152 -8.08 8.70 -5.76
C ILE A 152 -9.34 9.27 -6.41
N THR A 153 -9.19 9.83 -7.60
CA THR A 153 -10.31 10.35 -8.39
C THR A 153 -10.44 9.60 -9.72
N ILE A 154 -11.61 9.01 -9.95
CA ILE A 154 -11.98 8.31 -11.19
C ILE A 154 -13.34 8.84 -11.65
N GLY A 155 -13.38 9.50 -12.80
CA GLY A 155 -14.56 10.22 -13.27
C GLY A 155 -15.03 11.24 -12.24
N THR A 156 -16.24 11.05 -11.71
CA THR A 156 -16.83 11.85 -10.64
C THR A 156 -16.66 11.25 -9.24
N LYS A 157 -16.16 10.02 -9.14
CA LYS A 157 -15.96 9.32 -7.86
C LYS A 157 -14.64 9.74 -7.23
N ARG A 158 -14.70 10.07 -5.93
CA ARG A 158 -13.51 10.31 -5.09
C ARG A 158 -13.48 9.25 -4.00
N ILE A 159 -12.38 8.52 -3.93
CA ILE A 159 -12.14 7.42 -3.00
C ILE A 159 -11.04 7.85 -2.05
N LYS A 160 -11.33 7.84 -0.74
CA LYS A 160 -10.38 8.18 0.30
C LYS A 160 -10.15 6.99 1.23
N SER A 161 -8.89 6.73 1.55
CA SER A 161 -8.49 5.77 2.56
C SER A 161 -7.48 6.48 3.44
N ILE A 162 -7.86 6.81 4.68
CA ILE A 162 -7.09 7.68 5.57
C ILE A 162 -6.65 6.88 6.80
N GLY A 163 -5.44 7.13 7.27
CA GLY A 163 -4.89 6.61 8.49
C GLY A 163 -4.02 5.37 8.28
N CYS A 164 -3.84 4.62 9.35
CA CYS A 164 -3.01 3.42 9.34
C CYS A 164 -3.80 2.15 8.97
N ASP A 165 -5.14 2.24 8.96
CA ASP A 165 -6.04 1.17 8.55
C ASP A 165 -6.38 1.27 7.05
N LEU A 166 -5.49 0.79 6.19
CA LEU A 166 -5.76 0.71 4.75
C LEU A 166 -6.75 -0.41 4.43
N SER A 167 -7.62 -0.24 3.43
CA SER A 167 -8.25 -1.43 2.82
C SER A 167 -7.16 -2.40 2.34
N TRP A 168 -7.42 -3.70 2.45
CA TRP A 168 -6.43 -4.70 2.04
C TRP A 168 -5.97 -4.49 0.59
N THR A 169 -6.88 -4.09 -0.29
CA THR A 169 -6.61 -3.78 -1.70
C THR A 169 -5.67 -2.57 -1.88
N HIS A 170 -5.78 -1.52 -1.06
CA HIS A 170 -4.85 -0.39 -1.09
C HIS A 170 -3.48 -0.73 -0.51
N ALA A 171 -3.37 -1.71 0.39
CA ALA A 171 -2.08 -2.15 0.92
C ALA A 171 -1.19 -2.78 -0.18
N PHE A 172 -1.75 -3.50 -1.15
CA PHE A 172 -1.00 -3.98 -2.32
C PHE A 172 -0.51 -2.83 -3.18
N PHE A 173 -1.40 -1.88 -3.40
CA PHE A 173 -1.11 -0.72 -4.23
C PHE A 173 -0.04 0.19 -3.63
N LEU A 174 -0.04 0.32 -2.30
CA LEU A 174 0.94 1.10 -1.55
C LEU A 174 2.36 0.70 -1.91
N ASN A 175 2.69 -0.59 -1.94
CA ASN A 175 4.06 -1.04 -2.22
C ASN A 175 4.54 -0.60 -3.60
N TYR A 176 3.67 -0.65 -4.60
CA TYR A 176 3.98 -0.18 -5.95
C TYR A 176 4.19 1.33 -5.98
N ILE A 177 3.27 2.10 -5.39
CA ILE A 177 3.33 3.58 -5.40
C ILE A 177 4.51 4.09 -4.57
N TYR A 178 4.79 3.46 -3.44
CA TYR A 178 5.89 3.82 -2.56
C TYR A 178 7.26 3.64 -3.23
N GLY A 179 7.40 2.62 -4.09
CA GLY A 179 8.62 2.36 -4.86
C GLY A 179 8.67 3.02 -6.24
N ILE A 180 7.75 3.94 -6.55
CA ILE A 180 7.61 4.48 -7.92
C ILE A 180 8.86 5.24 -8.39
N ASP A 181 9.62 5.84 -7.48
CA ASP A 181 10.82 6.62 -7.81
C ASP A 181 12.00 5.74 -8.26
N GLN A 182 11.93 4.44 -7.96
CA GLN A 182 12.85 3.39 -8.39
C GLN A 182 12.34 2.61 -9.63
N ASN A 183 11.13 2.93 -10.09
CA ASN A 183 10.51 2.24 -11.22
C ASN A 183 11.28 2.54 -12.53
N LYS A 184 11.67 1.48 -13.26
CA LYS A 184 12.41 1.60 -14.52
C LYS A 184 11.58 2.23 -15.66
N GLY A 185 10.26 2.21 -15.54
CA GLY A 185 9.31 2.84 -16.47
C GLY A 185 9.00 4.31 -16.17
N LEU A 186 9.66 4.92 -15.16
CA LEU A 186 9.55 6.34 -14.87
C LEU A 186 10.68 7.13 -15.55
N ILE A 187 10.33 7.96 -16.53
CA ILE A 187 11.27 8.90 -17.15
C ILE A 187 11.36 10.12 -16.25
N LYS A 188 12.48 10.24 -15.54
CA LYS A 188 12.74 11.36 -14.63
C LYS A 188 13.06 12.61 -15.45
N LYS A 189 12.43 13.72 -15.10
CA LYS A 189 12.86 15.02 -15.61
C LYS A 189 13.93 15.54 -14.66
N THR A 190 15.17 15.58 -15.13
CA THR A 190 16.20 16.42 -14.53
C THR A 190 15.78 17.87 -14.77
N ASN A 191 15.62 18.63 -13.68
CA ASN A 191 15.60 20.08 -13.76
C ASN A 191 16.99 20.59 -14.17
#